data_AF-I3D5J0-F1
#
_entry.id   AF-I3D5J0-F1
#
_cell.length_a   1.000
_cell.length_b   1.000
_cell.length_c   1.000
_cell.angle_alpha   90.00
_cell.angle_beta   90.00
_cell.angle_gamma   90.00
#
_symmetry.space_group_name_H-M   'P 1'
#
loop_
_entity.id
_entity.type
_entity.pdbx_description
1 polymer ?
#
loop_
_entity_poly.entity_id
_entity_poly.type
_entity_poly.pdbx_seq_one_letter_code
_entity_poly.pdbx_strand_id
1 'polypeptide(L)' 'MQNITNAYLTFGAYDVIAEIQTNDQDEFEKAIATIRKLSRVVSTMTLNVIASE' A
#
# COMPACT_ATOMS: atom_id res chain seq x y z
N MET A 1 -10.63 -0.66 -5.38
CA MET A 1 -9.22 -0.41 -5.74
C MET A 1 -9.01 0.98 -6.34
N GLN A 2 -9.84 1.98 -5.98
CA GLN A 2 -9.70 3.35 -6.48
C GLN A 2 -8.57 4.15 -5.79
N ASN A 3 -7.93 3.55 -4.78
CA ASN A 3 -6.98 4.24 -3.90
C ASN A 3 -5.51 3.87 -4.23
N ILE A 4 -5.27 3.01 -5.23
CA ILE A 4 -3.92 2.63 -5.66
C ILE A 4 -3.59 3.47 -6.90
N THR A 5 -2.70 4.43 -6.76
CA THR A 5 -2.31 5.33 -7.85
C THR A 5 -1.32 4.65 -8.77
N ASN A 6 -0.34 3.94 -8.20
CA ASN A 6 0.70 3.24 -8.95
C ASN A 6 1.02 1.88 -8.31
N ALA A 7 1.44 0.92 -9.14
CA ALA A 7 1.96 -0.37 -8.67
C ALA A 7 3.08 -0.85 -9.58
N TYR A 8 4.17 -1.30 -8.98
CA TYR A 8 5.39 -1.72 -9.64
C TYR A 8 5.78 -3.11 -9.17
N LEU A 9 6.08 -4.00 -10.12
CA LEU A 9 6.79 -5.24 -9.84
C LEU A 9 8.28 -4.92 -9.70
N THR A 10 8.91 -5.48 -8.67
CA THR A 10 10.31 -5.23 -8.39
C THR A 10 11.10 -6.52 -8.30
N PHE A 11 12.35 -6.48 -8.75
CA PHE A 11 13.34 -7.50 -8.43
C PHE A 11 14.12 -7.01 -7.20
N GLY A 12 13.90 -7.62 -6.05
CA GLY A 12 14.52 -7.18 -4.80
C GLY A 12 13.91 -7.82 -3.56
N ALA A 13 13.97 -7.10 -2.43
CA ALA A 13 13.47 -7.59 -1.15
C ALA A 13 11.93 -7.68 -1.07
N TYR A 14 11.22 -7.01 -1.99
CA TYR A 14 9.78 -7.05 -2.11
C TYR A 14 9.40 -7.39 -3.56
N ASP A 15 8.30 -8.12 -3.73
CA ASP A 15 7.78 -8.47 -5.06
C ASP A 15 7.04 -7.30 -5.73
N VAL A 16 6.34 -6.49 -4.91
CA VAL A 16 5.49 -5.39 -5.37
C VAL A 16 5.67 -4.17 -4.46
N ILE A 17 5.78 -3.00 -5.08
CA ILE A 17 5.67 -1.69 -4.42
C ILE A 17 4.43 -0.99 -4.98
N ALA A 18 3.53 -0.55 -4.12
CA ALA A 18 2.32 0.17 -4.51
C ALA A 18 2.23 1.53 -3.81
N GLU A 19 1.84 2.55 -4.57
CA GLU A 19 1.54 3.88 -4.07
C GLU A 19 0.04 3.98 -3.82
N ILE A 20 -0.32 4.35 -2.60
CA ILE A 20 -1.71 4.47 -2.16
C ILE A 20 -1.96 5.93 -1.78
N GLN A 21 -2.96 6.55 -2.41
CA GLN A 21 -3.39 7.91 -2.09
C GLN A 21 -4.85 7.87 -1.65
N THR A 22 -5.13 8.44 -0.48
CA THR A 22 -6.47 8.53 0.12
C THR A 22 -6.69 9.92 0.67
N ASN A 23 -7.97 10.29 0.86
CA ASN A 23 -8.32 11.60 1.41
C ASN A 23 -8.17 11.65 2.93
N ASP A 24 -8.29 10.50 3.59
CA ASP A 24 -8.17 10.36 5.03
C ASP A 24 -7.41 9.07 5.43
N GLN A 25 -7.04 9.01 6.71
CA GLN A 25 -6.30 7.91 7.31
C GLN A 25 -7.14 6.62 7.43
N ASP A 26 -8.45 6.73 7.67
CA ASP A 26 -9.33 5.57 7.83
C ASP A 26 -9.45 4.78 6.51
N GLU A 27 -9.54 5.48 5.38
CA GLU A 27 -9.52 4.90 4.04
C GLU A 27 -8.17 4.27 3.72
N PHE A 28 -7.06 4.88 4.17
CA PHE A 28 -5.72 4.34 4.00
C PHE A 28 -5.59 2.98 4.72
N GLU A 29 -6.02 2.92 5.98
CA GLU A 29 -5.97 1.70 6.78
C GLU A 29 -6.88 0.61 6.22
N LYS A 30 -8.09 0.97 5.75
CA LYS A 30 -9.00 0.02 5.07
C LYS A 30 -8.40 -0.52 3.78
N ALA A 31 -7.69 0.32 3.00
CA ALA A 31 -7.02 -0.12 1.79
C ALA A 31 -5.91 -1.15 2.12
N ILE A 32 -5.07 -0.87 3.11
CA ILE A 32 -4.02 -1.79 3.57
C ILE A 32 -4.62 -3.11 4.09
N ALA A 33 -5.67 -3.03 4.91
CA ALA A 33 -6.35 -4.21 5.44
C ALA A 33 -6.93 -5.08 4.32
N THR A 34 -7.42 -4.47 3.24
CA THR A 34 -7.92 -5.18 2.06
C THR A 34 -6.78 -5.87 1.31
N ILE A 35 -5.64 -5.20 1.11
CA ILE A 35 -4.47 -5.79 0.44
C ILE A 35 -3.93 -6.99 1.23
N ARG A 36 -3.86 -6.89 2.56
CA ARG A 36 -3.39 -7.99 3.44
C ARG A 36 -4.30 -9.23 3.43
N LYS A 37 -5.55 -9.11 2.95
CA LYS A 37 -6.48 -10.23 2.82
C LYS A 37 -6.33 -10.99 1.50
N LEU A 38 -5.55 -10.49 0.55
CA LEU A 38 -5.32 -11.16 -0.73
C LEU A 38 -4.54 -12.46 -0.49
N SER A 39 -5.01 -13.57 -1.05
CA SER A 39 -4.51 -14.93 -0.76
C SER A 39 -3.02 -15.15 -1.05
N ARG A 40 -2.40 -14.31 -1.87
CA ARG A 40 -0.98 -14.40 -2.26
C ARG A 40 -0.09 -13.33 -1.63
N VAL A 41 -0.64 -12.46 -0.79
CA VAL A 41 0.13 -11.46 -0.04
C VAL A 41 0.60 -12.10 1.25
N VAL A 42 1.90 -12.42 1.32
CA VAL A 42 2.51 -13.04 2.51
C VAL A 42 2.73 -12.02 3.62
N SER A 43 3.25 -10.85 3.26
CA SER A 43 3.50 -9.75 4.19
C SER A 43 3.49 -8.41 3.46
N THR A 44 3.38 -7.32 4.21
CA THR A 44 3.40 -5.95 3.68
C THR A 44 4.17 -5.06 4.63
N MET A 45 4.95 -4.12 4.09
CA MET A 45 5.47 -2.98 4.82
C MET A 45 4.73 -1.73 4.35
N THR A 46 4.19 -0.96 5.29
CA THR A 46 3.50 0.30 4.99
C THR A 46 4.42 1.45 5.38
N LEU A 47 4.75 2.31 4.42
CA LEU A 47 5.51 3.53 4.65
C LEU A 47 4.54 4.71 4.55
N ASN A 48 4.22 5.36 5.68
CA ASN A 48 3.38 6.55 5.67
C ASN A 48 4.24 7.79 5.39
N VAL A 49 3.89 8.55 4.35
CA VAL A 49 4.60 9.78 3.99
C VAL A 49 3.99 10.92 4.80
N ILE A 50 4.70 11.31 5.86
CA ILE A 50 4.37 12.50 6.64
C ILE A 50 5.24 13.62 6.06
N ALA A 51 4.62 14.67 5.51
CA ALA A 51 5.39 15.85 5.10
C ALA A 51 6.07 16.44 6.34
N SER A 52 7.39 16.48 6.36
CA SER A 52 8.12 17.25 7.38
C SER A 52 7.87 18.74 7.15
N GLU A 53 7.44 19.44 8.19
CA GLU A 53 7.55 20.90 8.29
C GLU A 53 9.01 21.35 8.39
#